data_AF-A0A927PPV9-F1
#
_entry.id   AF-A0A927PPV9-F1
#
_cell.length_a   1.000
_cell.length_b   1.000
_cell.length_c   1.000
_cell.angle_alpha   90.00
_cell.angle_beta   90.00
_cell.angle_gamma   90.00
#
_symmetry.space_group_name_H-M   'P 1'
#
loop_
_entity.id
_entity.type
_entity.pdbx_description
1 polymer ?
#
loop_
_entity_poly.entity_id
_entity_poly.type
_entity_poly.pdbx_seq_one_letter_code
_entity_poly.pdbx_strand_id
1 'polypeptide(L)'
;MTNISGPALGQFAPPKPGVFARAEDQQRARLLTTRCADVDVGRGCYRYDGRLIREYPCTYHIQTNVIGSLPTDQCYKMEMSRRYRGVWVDEFEGQRFIPENTSPPEWPRTDPKSPGWRERFEQARLATIWFNTSRVKFDQRTRQRGGKWFIEFFGRKTLYSGAYGHLGMSGQEIIVDRVILLRECPKTGVCR
;
A
#
# COMPACT_ATOMS: atom_id res chain seq x y z
N MET A 1 -4.66 -26.83 24.34
CA MET A 1 -3.84 -25.61 24.55
C MET A 1 -3.45 -25.10 23.18
N THR A 2 -4.13 -24.06 22.70
CA THR A 2 -4.00 -23.57 21.33
C THR A 2 -2.77 -22.69 21.24
N ASN A 3 -1.81 -23.08 20.39
CA ASN A 3 -0.62 -22.31 20.07
C ASN A 3 -1.01 -20.87 19.71
N ILE A 4 -0.60 -19.92 20.54
CA ILE A 4 -0.61 -18.50 20.20
C ILE A 4 0.46 -18.35 19.13
N SER A 5 0.05 -18.26 17.88
CA SER A 5 0.92 -17.89 16.77
C SER A 5 1.65 -16.61 17.17
N GLY A 6 2.99 -16.62 17.08
CA GLY A 6 3.82 -15.43 17.34
C GLY A 6 3.34 -14.22 16.54
N PRO A 7 3.74 -13.00 16.93
CA PRO A 7 3.30 -11.78 16.26
C PRO A 7 3.50 -11.92 14.75
N ALA A 8 2.44 -11.70 13.99
CA ALA A 8 2.53 -11.71 12.54
C ALA A 8 3.56 -10.65 12.12
N LEU A 9 4.70 -11.09 11.59
CA LEU A 9 5.74 -10.20 11.06
C LEU A 9 5.39 -9.84 9.61
N GLY A 10 5.61 -8.59 9.22
CA GLY A 10 5.45 -8.15 7.83
C GLY A 10 4.05 -7.67 7.48
N GLN A 11 3.55 -8.02 6.29
CA GLN A 11 2.29 -7.49 5.74
C GLN A 11 1.03 -7.70 6.62
N PHE A 12 1.05 -8.68 7.51
CA PHE A 12 -0.05 -9.00 8.43
C PHE A 12 0.15 -8.43 9.85
N ALA A 13 1.25 -7.72 10.08
CA ALA A 13 1.47 -7.01 11.34
C ALA A 13 0.46 -5.86 11.46
N PRO A 14 -0.16 -5.66 12.63
CA PRO A 14 -0.96 -4.48 12.88
C PRO A 14 -0.12 -3.20 12.66
N PRO A 15 -0.63 -2.21 11.90
CA PRO A 15 0.08 -0.95 11.69
C PRO A 15 0.24 -0.19 13.01
N LYS A 16 1.38 0.48 13.18
CA LYS A 16 1.62 1.33 14.37
C LYS A 16 0.64 2.52 14.35
N PRO A 17 -0.02 2.87 15.47
CA PRO A 17 -0.96 3.99 15.50
C PRO A 17 -0.40 5.30 14.95
N GLY A 18 0.86 5.61 15.21
CA GLY A 18 1.50 6.85 14.79
C GLY A 18 1.55 7.11 13.27
N VAL A 19 1.27 6.11 12.43
CA VAL A 19 1.26 6.28 10.96
C VAL A 19 0.01 6.99 10.45
N PHE A 20 -1.09 6.98 11.22
CA PHE A 20 -2.37 7.55 10.83
C PHE A 20 -2.45 9.04 11.14
N ALA A 21 -3.08 9.79 10.24
CA ALA A 21 -3.25 11.23 10.34
C ALA A 21 -4.31 11.61 11.38
N ARG A 22 -5.44 10.89 11.43
CA ARG A 22 -6.61 11.22 12.26
C ARG A 22 -6.57 10.48 13.60
N ALA A 23 -6.95 11.15 14.69
CA ALA A 23 -6.91 10.57 16.04
C ALA A 23 -7.79 9.31 16.18
N GLU A 24 -8.95 9.28 15.52
CA GLU A 24 -9.85 8.12 15.50
C GLU A 24 -9.19 6.87 14.89
N ASP A 25 -8.43 7.02 13.80
CA ASP A 25 -7.72 5.90 13.16
C ASP A 25 -6.55 5.42 14.02
N GLN A 26 -5.86 6.34 14.71
CA GLN A 26 -4.84 5.96 15.69
C GLN A 26 -5.46 5.14 16.83
N GLN A 27 -6.65 5.51 17.30
CA GLN A 27 -7.36 4.75 18.34
C GLN A 27 -7.80 3.38 17.82
N ARG A 28 -8.39 3.30 16.63
CA ARG A 28 -8.75 2.01 16.00
C ARG A 28 -7.52 1.10 15.84
N ALA A 29 -6.38 1.65 15.43
CA ALA A 29 -5.14 0.90 15.30
C ALA A 29 -4.66 0.28 16.63
N ARG A 30 -4.84 0.99 17.75
CA ARG A 30 -4.52 0.46 19.10
C ARG A 30 -5.40 -0.73 19.50
N LEU A 31 -6.59 -0.84 18.93
CA LEU A 31 -7.60 -1.85 19.28
C LEU A 31 -7.57 -3.08 18.36
N LEU A 32 -6.73 -3.11 17.33
CA LEU A 32 -6.68 -4.19 16.33
C LEU A 32 -6.39 -5.57 16.93
N THR A 33 -5.65 -5.63 18.03
CA THR A 33 -5.33 -6.89 18.74
C THR A 33 -6.29 -7.18 19.89
N THR A 34 -7.20 -6.26 20.20
CA THR A 34 -8.20 -6.40 21.25
C THR A 34 -9.43 -7.12 20.70
N ARG A 35 -9.94 -8.14 21.41
CA ARG A 35 -11.19 -8.82 21.03
C ARG A 35 -12.38 -7.86 21.09
N CYS A 36 -13.29 -7.97 20.12
CA CYS A 36 -14.56 -7.25 20.15
C CYS A 36 -15.49 -7.82 21.21
N ALA A 37 -16.28 -6.94 21.84
CA ALA A 37 -17.46 -7.27 22.62
C ALA A 37 -18.73 -6.75 21.93
N ASP A 38 -19.91 -7.26 22.30
CA ASP A 38 -21.18 -6.81 21.68
C ASP A 38 -21.43 -5.31 21.86
N VAL A 39 -20.95 -4.71 22.96
CA VAL A 39 -21.01 -3.26 23.22
C VAL A 39 -20.17 -2.41 22.24
N ASP A 40 -19.24 -3.05 21.52
CA ASP A 40 -18.38 -2.37 20.53
C ASP A 40 -19.02 -2.32 19.13
N VAL A 41 -20.17 -2.98 18.92
CA VAL A 41 -20.84 -3.01 17.60
C VAL A 41 -21.27 -1.60 17.21
N GLY A 42 -20.87 -1.16 16.02
CA GLY A 42 -21.04 0.22 15.54
C GLY A 42 -20.08 1.23 16.16
N ARG A 43 -19.16 0.77 17.02
CA ARG A 43 -18.11 1.57 17.69
C ARG A 43 -16.72 0.97 17.44
N GLY A 44 -16.42 0.64 16.19
CA GLY A 44 -15.16 0.02 15.81
C GLY A 44 -15.21 -1.51 15.73
N CYS A 45 -16.38 -2.13 15.88
CA CYS A 45 -16.63 -3.52 15.53
C CYS A 45 -17.90 -3.66 14.70
N TYR A 46 -17.92 -4.67 13.84
CA TYR A 46 -19.10 -5.09 13.09
C TYR A 46 -19.30 -6.59 13.21
N ARG A 47 -20.53 -7.04 12.90
CA ARG A 47 -20.88 -8.46 12.90
C ARG A 47 -20.84 -8.98 11.47
N TYR A 48 -20.15 -10.09 11.27
CA TYR A 48 -20.08 -10.80 9.99
C TYR A 48 -20.10 -12.30 10.25
N ASP A 49 -21.07 -12.99 9.64
CA ASP A 49 -21.24 -14.45 9.77
C ASP A 49 -21.24 -14.94 11.24
N GLY A 50 -22.02 -14.27 12.09
CA GLY A 50 -22.12 -14.58 13.52
C GLY A 50 -20.89 -14.23 14.36
N ARG A 51 -19.82 -13.68 13.76
CA ARG A 51 -18.58 -13.28 14.45
C ARG A 51 -18.49 -11.75 14.59
N LEU A 52 -17.87 -11.30 15.67
CA LEU A 52 -17.51 -9.90 15.86
C LEU A 52 -16.12 -9.64 15.30
N ILE A 53 -16.00 -8.70 14.36
CA ILE A 53 -14.76 -8.35 13.68
C ILE A 53 -14.43 -6.88 13.97
N ARG A 54 -13.16 -6.62 14.29
CA ARG A 54 -12.67 -5.25 14.50
C ARG A 54 -12.58 -4.54 13.16
N GLU A 55 -13.07 -3.31 13.13
CA GLU A 55 -12.91 -2.42 11.97
C GLU A 55 -11.44 -2.06 11.80
N TYR A 56 -10.94 -2.16 10.57
CA TYR A 56 -9.61 -1.66 10.27
C TYR A 56 -9.58 -0.12 10.34
N PRO A 57 -8.44 0.49 10.71
CA PRO A 57 -8.23 1.92 10.52
C PRO A 57 -8.58 2.34 9.08
N CYS A 58 -8.94 3.60 8.88
CA CYS A 58 -9.34 4.17 7.59
C CYS A 58 -10.69 3.68 7.04
N THR A 59 -11.36 2.73 7.67
CA THR A 59 -12.65 2.23 7.18
C THR A 59 -13.83 3.11 7.60
N TYR A 60 -14.86 3.16 6.78
CA TYR A 60 -16.13 3.82 7.11
C TYR A 60 -17.30 3.01 6.55
N HIS A 61 -18.47 3.12 7.19
CA HIS A 61 -19.67 2.45 6.70
C HIS A 61 -20.36 3.31 5.66
N ILE A 62 -20.60 2.74 4.48
CA ILE A 62 -21.35 3.39 3.40
C ILE A 62 -22.84 3.09 3.58
N GLN A 63 -23.17 1.82 3.82
CA GLN A 63 -24.51 1.32 4.12
C GLN A 63 -24.38 -0.04 4.82
N THR A 64 -25.50 -0.66 5.19
CA THR A 64 -25.51 -1.99 5.83
C THR A 64 -24.68 -2.98 5.02
N ASN A 65 -23.70 -3.61 5.69
CA ASN A 65 -22.75 -4.58 5.10
C ASN A 65 -21.84 -4.05 3.99
N VAL A 66 -21.74 -2.73 3.80
CA VAL A 66 -20.81 -2.11 2.84
C VAL A 66 -19.87 -1.18 3.57
N ILE A 67 -18.60 -1.59 3.62
CA ILE A 67 -17.52 -0.85 4.25
C ILE A 67 -16.63 -0.27 3.15
N GLY A 68 -16.47 1.06 3.18
CA GLY A 68 -15.50 1.79 2.38
C GLY A 68 -14.18 1.97 3.12
N SER A 69 -13.16 2.43 2.40
CA SER A 69 -11.89 2.88 2.97
C SER A 69 -11.59 4.28 2.47
N LEU A 70 -11.03 5.10 3.36
CA LEU A 70 -10.54 6.41 3.00
C LEU A 70 -9.35 6.30 2.04
N PRO A 71 -9.17 7.27 1.12
CA PRO A 71 -7.94 7.42 0.35
C PRO A 71 -6.71 7.53 1.25
N THR A 72 -5.56 7.02 0.79
CA THR A 72 -4.33 6.95 1.60
C THR A 72 -3.93 8.29 2.19
N ASP A 73 -3.97 9.39 1.43
CA ASP A 73 -3.58 10.72 1.94
C ASP A 73 -4.61 11.40 2.85
N GLN A 74 -5.80 10.81 3.01
CA GLN A 74 -6.77 11.25 4.01
C GLN A 74 -6.61 10.46 5.31
N CYS A 75 -6.05 9.25 5.26
CA CYS A 75 -5.90 8.40 6.43
C CYS A 75 -4.47 8.33 6.99
N TYR A 76 -3.46 8.31 6.13
CA TYR A 76 -2.05 8.15 6.50
C TYR A 76 -1.32 9.49 6.47
N LYS A 77 -0.30 9.61 7.30
CA LYS A 77 0.63 10.74 7.22
C LYS A 77 1.47 10.64 5.95
N MET A 78 1.53 11.73 5.21
CA MET A 78 2.26 11.85 3.96
C MET A 78 3.43 12.81 4.11
N GLU A 79 4.50 12.58 3.35
CA GLU A 79 5.51 13.60 3.06
C GLU A 79 4.86 14.78 2.30
N MET A 80 5.49 15.96 2.37
CA MET A 80 5.10 17.09 1.53
C MET A 80 5.23 16.75 0.04
N SER A 81 4.38 17.37 -0.78
CA SER A 81 4.42 17.16 -2.24
C SER A 81 5.75 17.66 -2.81
N ARG A 82 6.39 16.85 -3.65
CA ARG A 82 7.65 17.18 -4.32
C ARG A 82 7.74 16.55 -5.71
N ARG A 83 8.74 16.97 -6.48
CA ARG A 83 9.03 16.43 -7.81
C ARG A 83 9.71 15.06 -7.69
N TYR A 84 9.25 14.12 -8.48
CA TYR A 84 9.80 12.78 -8.64
C TYR A 84 10.04 12.49 -10.12
N ARG A 85 11.04 11.66 -10.39
CA ARG A 85 11.44 11.22 -11.72
C ARG A 85 11.86 9.76 -11.65
N GLY A 86 11.47 8.95 -12.64
CA GLY A 86 11.81 7.53 -12.65
C GLY A 86 10.99 6.73 -13.66
N VAL A 87 10.94 5.41 -13.44
CA VAL A 87 10.20 4.46 -14.26
C VAL A 87 8.94 4.02 -13.52
N TRP A 88 7.80 4.19 -14.16
CA TRP A 88 6.56 3.55 -13.77
C TRP A 88 6.37 2.26 -14.56
N VAL A 89 6.09 1.18 -13.85
CA VAL A 89 5.76 -0.12 -14.41
C VAL A 89 4.26 -0.36 -14.19
N ASP A 90 3.50 -0.39 -15.29
CA ASP A 90 2.03 -0.48 -15.29
C ASP A 90 1.56 -1.95 -15.36
N GLU A 91 1.69 -2.67 -14.26
CA GLU A 91 1.19 -4.04 -14.09
C GLU A 91 -0.18 -4.02 -13.38
N PHE A 92 -1.13 -4.84 -13.85
CA PHE A 92 -2.54 -4.82 -13.42
C PHE A 92 -2.75 -4.81 -11.89
N GLU A 93 -2.07 -5.70 -11.17
CA GLU A 93 -2.09 -5.80 -9.70
C GLU A 93 -0.77 -5.33 -9.05
N GLY A 94 0.10 -4.68 -9.83
CA GLY A 94 1.52 -4.47 -9.49
C GLY A 94 2.09 -3.10 -9.87
N GLN A 95 1.25 -2.07 -10.01
CA GLN A 95 1.72 -0.73 -10.40
C GLN A 95 2.79 -0.22 -9.43
N ARG A 96 4.02 -0.05 -9.95
CA ARG A 96 5.18 0.27 -9.13
C ARG A 96 6.02 1.38 -9.73
N PHE A 97 6.64 2.15 -8.84
CA PHE A 97 7.55 3.22 -9.21
C PHE A 97 8.98 2.86 -8.82
N ILE A 98 9.89 3.01 -9.77
CA ILE A 98 11.33 2.85 -9.59
C ILE A 98 11.93 4.25 -9.75
N PRO A 99 12.38 4.89 -8.66
CA PRO A 99 13.02 6.19 -8.74
C PRO A 99 14.20 6.20 -9.70
N GLU A 100 14.46 7.33 -10.33
CA GLU A 100 15.62 7.49 -11.20
C GLU A 100 16.92 7.16 -10.45
N ASN A 101 17.86 6.54 -11.15
CA ASN A 101 19.13 6.07 -10.61
C ASN A 101 19.00 5.00 -9.50
N THR A 102 17.87 4.30 -9.45
CA THR A 102 17.68 3.12 -8.60
C THR A 102 17.31 1.89 -9.41
N SER A 103 17.45 0.73 -8.79
CA SER A 103 17.06 -0.56 -9.36
C SER A 103 15.78 -1.08 -8.69
N PRO A 104 14.95 -1.85 -9.41
CA PRO A 104 13.82 -2.52 -8.78
C PRO A 104 14.31 -3.47 -7.67
N PRO A 105 13.55 -3.62 -6.58
CA PRO A 105 13.90 -4.56 -5.52
C PRO A 105 13.91 -6.00 -6.04
N GLU A 106 14.85 -6.80 -5.53
CA GLU A 106 14.97 -8.21 -5.88
C GLU A 106 14.03 -9.06 -5.00
N TRP A 107 13.05 -9.70 -5.63
CA TRP A 107 12.13 -10.61 -4.95
C TRP A 107 12.72 -12.02 -4.85
N PRO A 108 12.60 -12.70 -3.70
CA PRO A 108 13.13 -14.05 -3.55
C PRO A 108 12.40 -15.01 -4.51
N ARG A 109 13.18 -15.74 -5.32
CA ARG A 109 12.68 -16.72 -6.31
C ARG A 109 12.71 -18.16 -5.83
N THR A 110 13.28 -18.41 -4.66
CA THR A 110 13.36 -19.74 -4.05
C THR A 110 12.03 -20.13 -3.38
N ASP A 111 11.91 -21.38 -2.95
CA ASP A 111 10.74 -21.87 -2.23
C ASP A 111 10.45 -20.99 -0.99
N PRO A 112 9.19 -20.54 -0.77
CA PRO A 112 8.78 -19.77 0.41
C PRO A 112 9.10 -20.39 1.78
N LYS A 113 9.31 -21.72 1.84
CA LYS A 113 9.71 -22.46 3.04
C LYS A 113 11.22 -22.45 3.27
N SER A 114 12.01 -21.95 2.33
CA SER A 114 13.47 -21.90 2.45
C SER A 114 13.92 -20.97 3.58
N PRO A 115 15.00 -21.29 4.32
CA PRO A 115 15.57 -20.39 5.31
C PRO A 115 15.88 -19.01 4.71
N GLY A 116 15.54 -17.95 5.45
CA GLY A 116 15.76 -16.57 5.03
C GLY A 116 14.80 -16.03 3.96
N TRP A 117 13.84 -16.84 3.49
CA TRP A 117 12.91 -16.39 2.45
C TRP A 117 12.04 -15.24 2.94
N ARG A 118 11.51 -15.32 4.17
CA ARG A 118 10.59 -14.33 4.72
C ARG A 118 11.26 -12.98 4.91
N GLU A 119 12.50 -12.97 5.38
CA GLU A 119 13.30 -11.77 5.58
C GLU A 119 13.58 -11.10 4.23
N ARG A 120 13.99 -11.87 3.21
CA ARG A 120 14.19 -11.35 1.84
C ARG A 120 12.90 -10.82 1.23
N PHE A 121 11.79 -11.54 1.42
CA PHE A 121 10.46 -11.11 0.97
C PHE A 121 10.09 -9.77 1.59
N GLU A 122 10.21 -9.64 2.92
CA GLU A 122 9.88 -8.38 3.60
C GLU A 122 10.81 -7.24 3.21
N GLN A 123 12.10 -7.49 2.97
CA GLN A 123 13.02 -6.49 2.44
C GLN A 123 12.58 -6.00 1.04
N ALA A 124 12.26 -6.91 0.14
CA ALA A 124 11.79 -6.58 -1.21
C ALA A 124 10.46 -5.81 -1.18
N ARG A 125 9.51 -6.27 -0.35
CA ARG A 125 8.23 -5.61 -0.13
C ARG A 125 8.42 -4.19 0.39
N LEU A 126 9.23 -4.02 1.44
CA LEU A 126 9.51 -2.71 2.07
C LEU A 126 10.19 -1.73 1.11
N ALA A 127 11.03 -2.22 0.20
CA ALA A 127 11.68 -1.42 -0.83
C ALA A 127 10.79 -1.12 -2.05
N THR A 128 9.64 -1.80 -2.19
CA THR A 128 8.70 -1.57 -3.28
C THR A 128 7.82 -0.36 -2.99
N ILE A 129 7.66 0.50 -4.01
CA ILE A 129 6.82 1.69 -3.97
C ILE A 129 5.61 1.47 -4.88
N TRP A 130 4.42 1.42 -4.29
CA TRP A 130 3.16 1.42 -5.03
C TRP A 130 2.97 2.76 -5.72
N PHE A 131 2.61 2.73 -7.00
CA PHE A 131 2.39 3.93 -7.78
C PHE A 131 0.89 4.19 -7.95
N ASN A 132 0.36 5.14 -7.17
CA ASN A 132 -1.05 5.47 -7.20
C ASN A 132 -1.31 6.65 -8.15
N THR A 133 -1.94 6.32 -9.28
CA THR A 133 -2.30 7.26 -10.33
C THR A 133 -3.79 7.63 -10.33
N SER A 134 -4.55 7.28 -9.30
CA SER A 134 -6.02 7.46 -9.25
C SER A 134 -6.50 8.90 -9.45
N ARG A 135 -5.64 9.89 -9.28
CA ARG A 135 -5.94 11.33 -9.43
C ARG A 135 -5.58 11.92 -10.77
N VAL A 136 -4.82 11.18 -11.57
CA VAL A 136 -4.38 11.65 -12.87
C VAL A 136 -5.05 10.84 -13.96
N LYS A 137 -5.62 11.55 -14.93
CA LYS A 137 -6.05 10.93 -16.18
C LYS A 137 -4.86 10.99 -17.11
N PHE A 138 -4.61 9.88 -17.79
CA PHE A 138 -3.62 9.84 -18.84
C PHE A 138 -4.36 9.66 -20.16
N ASP A 139 -3.83 10.31 -21.19
CA ASP A 139 -4.41 10.26 -22.52
C ASP A 139 -4.55 8.80 -22.96
N GLN A 140 -5.70 8.46 -23.55
CA GLN A 140 -6.12 7.10 -23.91
C GLN A 140 -5.27 6.44 -25.02
N ARG A 141 -4.02 6.87 -25.22
CA ARG A 141 -3.05 6.10 -26.01
C ARG A 141 -3.02 4.71 -25.40
N THR A 142 -3.27 3.70 -26.22
CA THR A 142 -3.39 2.29 -25.83
C THR A 142 -2.24 1.90 -24.91
N ARG A 143 -2.50 1.96 -23.60
CA ARG A 143 -1.57 1.48 -22.59
C ARG A 143 -1.53 -0.01 -22.74
N GLN A 144 -0.43 -0.50 -23.32
CA GLN A 144 -0.17 -1.92 -23.26
C GLN A 144 -0.02 -2.30 -21.79
N ARG A 145 -0.84 -3.25 -21.32
CA ARG A 145 -0.69 -3.83 -19.98
C ARG A 145 0.74 -4.34 -19.84
N GLY A 146 1.39 -4.06 -18.71
CA GLY A 146 2.80 -4.40 -18.47
C GLY A 146 3.80 -3.42 -19.11
N GLY A 147 3.32 -2.29 -19.63
CA GLY A 147 4.18 -1.24 -20.20
C GLY A 147 5.06 -0.60 -19.13
N LYS A 148 6.28 -0.24 -19.54
CA LYS A 148 7.18 0.61 -18.75
C LYS A 148 7.17 2.00 -19.35
N TRP A 149 7.08 3.00 -18.48
CA TRP A 149 7.05 4.40 -18.86
C TRP A 149 8.05 5.16 -18.04
N PHE A 150 8.85 6.00 -18.69
CA PHE A 150 9.55 7.02 -17.95
C PHE A 150 8.55 8.13 -17.61
N ILE A 151 8.55 8.56 -16.35
CA ILE A 151 7.61 9.54 -15.83
C ILE A 151 8.31 10.57 -14.95
N GLU A 152 7.84 11.80 -15.06
CA GLU A 152 8.18 12.90 -14.17
C GLU A 152 6.89 13.54 -13.66
N PHE A 153 6.80 13.79 -12.35
CA PHE A 153 5.56 14.23 -11.72
C PHE A 153 5.79 14.93 -10.38
N PHE A 154 4.78 15.66 -9.91
CA PHE A 154 4.64 16.06 -8.51
C PHE A 154 3.74 15.06 -7.79
N GLY A 155 4.12 14.65 -6.59
CA GLY A 155 3.33 13.70 -5.80
C GLY A 155 3.73 13.70 -4.33
N ARG A 156 3.04 12.87 -3.55
CA ARG A 156 3.23 12.71 -2.10
C ARG A 156 3.48 11.26 -1.77
N LYS A 157 4.57 10.97 -1.06
CA LYS A 157 4.89 9.64 -0.55
C LYS A 157 4.36 9.46 0.87
N THR A 158 3.96 8.26 1.25
CA THR A 158 3.72 7.91 2.66
C THR A 158 4.92 8.27 3.53
N LEU A 159 4.69 8.83 4.72
CA LEU A 159 5.77 9.25 5.63
C LEU A 159 6.43 8.04 6.32
N TYR A 160 5.66 6.98 6.56
CA TYR A 160 6.12 5.77 7.24
C TYR A 160 5.95 4.55 6.36
N SER A 161 6.88 3.60 6.46
CA SER A 161 6.71 2.30 5.82
C SER A 161 5.55 1.52 6.42
N GLY A 162 4.85 0.77 5.57
CA GLY A 162 3.65 0.04 5.93
C GLY A 162 3.37 -1.10 4.95
N ALA A 163 2.09 -1.44 4.81
CA ALA A 163 1.59 -2.40 3.84
C ALA A 163 0.59 -1.67 2.93
N TYR A 164 1.10 -1.16 1.81
CA TYR A 164 0.35 -0.36 0.84
C TYR A 164 0.23 -1.09 -0.50
N GLY A 165 -0.60 -0.54 -1.39
CA GLY A 165 -0.88 -1.12 -2.70
C GLY A 165 -1.71 -2.40 -2.63
N HIS A 166 -1.78 -3.13 -3.74
CA HIS A 166 -2.54 -4.36 -3.82
C HIS A 166 -2.01 -5.39 -2.80
N LEU A 167 -2.92 -5.91 -1.96
CA LEU A 167 -2.64 -6.88 -0.88
C LEU A 167 -1.52 -6.48 0.11
N GLY A 168 -1.17 -5.19 0.19
CA GLY A 168 -0.10 -4.71 1.09
C GLY A 168 1.32 -5.03 0.61
N MET A 169 1.49 -5.36 -0.67
CA MET A 169 2.75 -5.81 -1.28
C MET A 169 3.81 -4.70 -1.46
N SER A 170 3.53 -3.48 -1.04
CA SER A 170 4.47 -2.36 -1.08
C SER A 170 4.72 -1.77 0.30
N GLY A 171 5.98 -1.43 0.58
CA GLY A 171 6.40 -0.76 1.80
C GLY A 171 6.00 0.71 1.83
N GLN A 172 5.82 1.31 0.66
CA GLN A 172 5.53 2.71 0.46
C GLN A 172 4.46 2.89 -0.61
N GLU A 173 3.75 4.00 -0.56
CA GLU A 173 2.88 4.46 -1.64
C GLU A 173 3.26 5.88 -2.03
N ILE A 174 3.30 6.15 -3.33
CA ILE A 174 3.35 7.51 -3.87
C ILE A 174 2.06 7.78 -4.61
N ILE A 175 1.37 8.84 -4.21
CA ILE A 175 0.20 9.37 -4.91
C ILE A 175 0.67 10.46 -5.86
N VAL A 176 0.32 10.33 -7.13
CA VAL A 176 0.60 11.33 -8.15
C VAL A 176 -0.41 12.46 -8.03
N ASP A 177 0.08 13.68 -7.82
CA ASP A 177 -0.73 14.90 -7.82
C ASP A 177 -0.86 15.47 -9.24
N ARG A 178 0.25 15.52 -9.98
CA ARG A 178 0.31 16.08 -11.35
C ARG A 178 1.46 15.50 -12.15
N VAL A 179 1.20 15.04 -13.36
CA VAL A 179 2.23 14.59 -14.32
C VAL A 179 2.85 15.79 -15.03
N ILE A 180 4.17 15.79 -15.16
CA ILE A 180 4.96 16.77 -15.92
C ILE A 180 5.34 16.19 -17.28
N LEU A 181 5.79 14.94 -17.30
CA LEU A 181 6.25 14.24 -18.49
C LEU A 181 5.91 12.75 -18.38
N LEU A 182 5.45 12.17 -19.49
CA LEU A 182 5.29 10.72 -19.64
C LEU A 182 5.78 10.32 -21.02
N ARG A 183 6.69 9.35 -21.09
CA ARG A 183 7.18 8.79 -22.35
C ARG A 183 7.32 7.28 -22.24
N GLU A 184 7.04 6.57 -23.32
CA GLU A 184 7.19 5.12 -23.39
C GLU A 184 8.67 4.77 -23.25
N CYS A 185 8.97 3.75 -22.44
CA CYS A 185 10.31 3.18 -22.43
C CYS A 185 10.56 2.46 -23.76
N PRO A 186 11.77 2.51 -24.32
CA PRO A 186 12.07 1.74 -25.52
C PRO A 186 11.93 0.23 -25.24
N LYS A 187 11.45 -0.54 -26.23
CA LYS A 187 11.31 -2.01 -26.13
C LYS A 187 12.63 -2.70 -25.82
N THR A 188 13.75 -2.11 -26.27
CA THR A 188 15.11 -2.54 -26.02
C THR A 188 15.95 -1.33 -25.57
N GLY A 189 16.85 -1.52 -24.60
CA GLY A 189 17.69 -0.46 -24.06
C GLY A 189 17.27 0.05 -22.67
N VAL A 190 17.93 1.11 -22.21
CA VAL A 190 17.74 1.66 -20.85
C VAL A 190 16.62 2.70 -20.86
N CYS A 191 15.64 2.55 -19.98
CA CYS A 191 14.61 3.55 -19.76
C CYS A 191 15.08 4.58 -18.72
N ARG A 192 15.57 5.74 -19.18
CA ARG A 192 16.10 6.83 -18.34
C ARG A 192 16.01 8.18 -19.02
#